data_AF-A0AB73GY54-F1
#
_entry.id   AF-A0AB73GY54-F1
#
_cell.length_a   1.000
_cell.length_b   1.000
_cell.length_c   1.000
_cell.angle_alpha   90.00
_cell.angle_beta   90.00
_cell.angle_gamma   90.00
#
_symmetry.space_group_name_H-M   'P 1'
#
loop_
_entity.id
_entity.type
_entity.pdbx_description
1 polymer ?
#
loop_
_entity_poly.entity_id
_entity_poly.type
_entity_poly.pdbx_seq_one_letter_code
_entity_poly.pdbx_strand_id
1 'polypeptide(L)'
;MTASRLACALLVAAATCSGDAAAWGHRAHAAIDSAAVQALPDDGPVFLKQYAQVIADGATLPDGWRSESEPFLKIEEDPNHGWFREQFAFMQHPPRSRYAFVLALYDEQRRIAGSDPQLAQRMNVRWAGTLPYAATEGYQRIVATMRQLRTLRAKGQDTRELERNCAFYVSWFAHYIGDGAQPQHDSIHHDGWQGPNPHGYSTDPKVHGKFESDYVEKIALTPQDLLSRMPALAHQDGDVFEQILGFLDIGTGRVEQVYRLEKAGAFDDASSSAGRAMVYRTAGDGAAMLRDLLVRAWRESALRPGTSTPPSMDPGHPQYDPATGSAPASTSPTL
;
A
#
# COMPACT_ATOMS: atom_id res chain seq x y z
N MET A 1 -13.67 23.50 54.40
CA MET A 1 -13.64 22.04 54.21
C MET A 1 -13.46 21.78 52.72
N THR A 2 -12.24 21.97 52.22
CA THR A 2 -11.29 20.88 51.84
C THR A 2 -11.86 19.97 50.76
N ALA A 3 -11.83 20.46 49.51
CA ALA A 3 -11.86 19.59 48.34
C ALA A 3 -10.70 18.60 48.46
N SER A 4 -11.03 17.31 48.55
CA SER A 4 -10.08 16.24 48.78
C SER A 4 -9.09 16.17 47.61
N ARG A 5 -7.79 16.19 47.93
CA ARG A 5 -6.68 16.02 46.98
C ARG A 5 -6.71 14.67 46.23
N LEU A 6 -7.66 13.78 46.52
CA LEU A 6 -7.89 12.53 45.79
C LEU A 6 -8.65 12.70 44.46
N ALA A 7 -9.35 13.80 44.21
CA ALA A 7 -10.09 13.99 42.95
C ALA A 7 -9.19 14.37 41.76
N CYS A 8 -7.98 14.89 42.01
CA CYS A 8 -7.01 15.22 40.95
C CYS A 8 -6.05 14.07 40.60
N ALA A 9 -6.00 12.99 41.39
CA ALA A 9 -5.10 11.87 41.15
C ALA A 9 -5.68 10.81 40.19
N LEU A 10 -7.01 10.83 39.95
CA LEU A 10 -7.70 9.87 39.08
C LEU A 10 -7.84 10.32 37.62
N LEU A 11 -7.46 11.56 37.30
CA LEU A 11 -7.47 12.09 35.93
C LEU A 11 -6.09 12.06 35.24
N VAL A 12 -5.03 11.64 35.95
CA VAL A 12 -3.66 11.56 35.41
C VAL A 12 -3.27 10.12 35.03
N ALA A 13 -4.06 9.12 35.40
CA ALA A 13 -3.76 7.71 35.13
C ALA A 13 -4.44 7.12 33.87
N ALA A 14 -5.19 7.93 33.11
CA ALA A 14 -5.83 7.52 31.85
C ALA A 14 -5.10 8.03 30.59
N ALA A 15 -3.86 8.52 30.74
CA ALA A 15 -2.90 8.60 29.64
C ALA A 15 -2.16 7.25 29.55
N THR A 16 -2.90 6.16 29.44
CA THR A 16 -2.32 4.91 28.96
C THR A 16 -1.87 5.18 27.54
N CYS A 17 -0.57 5.03 27.32
CA CYS A 17 0.08 5.09 26.02
C CYS A 17 -0.84 4.54 24.94
N SER A 18 -1.39 5.43 24.10
CA SER A 18 -1.67 5.08 22.73
C SER A 18 -0.36 4.52 22.21
N GLY A 19 -0.24 3.19 22.14
CA GLY A 19 0.79 2.60 21.33
C GLY A 19 0.51 3.12 19.95
N ASP A 20 1.36 4.03 19.47
CA ASP A 20 1.45 4.36 18.06
C ASP A 20 1.83 3.06 17.35
N ALA A 21 0.82 2.24 17.07
CA ALA A 21 0.91 1.15 16.13
C ALA A 21 1.03 1.82 14.76
N ALA A 22 2.24 2.30 14.48
CA ALA A 22 2.65 2.64 13.15
C ALA A 22 2.58 1.34 12.34
N ALA A 23 1.68 1.32 11.35
CA ALA A 23 1.80 0.44 10.18
C ALA A 23 3.24 0.54 9.67
N TRP A 24 3.83 -0.53 9.11
CA TRP A 24 5.24 -0.58 8.67
C TRP A 24 6.06 0.62 9.11
N GLY A 25 6.53 0.64 10.36
CA GLY A 25 6.96 1.89 10.97
C GLY A 25 7.90 2.66 10.07
N HIS A 26 7.81 3.99 10.05
CA HIS A 26 8.44 4.91 9.09
C HIS A 26 9.81 4.47 8.51
N ARG A 27 10.67 3.82 9.31
CA ARG A 27 11.88 3.13 8.85
C ARG A 27 11.70 2.28 7.60
N ALA A 28 10.71 1.38 7.59
CA ALA A 28 10.52 0.42 6.52
C ALA A 28 10.14 1.12 5.22
N HIS A 29 9.11 1.96 5.25
CA HIS A 29 8.72 2.76 4.09
C HIS A 29 9.86 3.64 3.59
N ALA A 30 10.52 4.40 4.48
CA ALA A 30 11.65 5.25 4.07
C ALA A 30 12.82 4.45 3.48
N ALA A 31 13.09 3.24 3.99
CA ALA A 31 14.13 2.35 3.46
C ALA A 31 13.75 1.81 2.06
N ILE A 32 12.50 1.38 1.88
CA ILE A 32 11.93 0.91 0.60
C ILE A 32 12.04 2.02 -0.44
N ASP A 33 11.52 3.21 -0.13
CA ASP A 33 11.50 4.38 -0.99
C ASP A 33 12.92 4.80 -1.41
N SER A 34 13.81 4.91 -0.43
CA SER A 34 15.20 5.30 -0.66
C SER A 34 15.94 4.27 -1.52
N ALA A 35 15.74 2.97 -1.28
CA ALA A 35 16.37 1.92 -2.07
C ALA A 35 15.86 1.94 -3.52
N ALA A 36 14.54 2.09 -3.71
CA ALA A 36 13.94 2.18 -5.03
C ALA A 36 14.48 3.37 -5.85
N VAL A 37 14.55 4.56 -5.24
CA VAL A 37 15.06 5.78 -5.88
C VAL A 37 16.56 5.67 -6.18
N GLN A 38 17.35 5.11 -5.27
CA GLN A 38 18.79 4.87 -5.48
C GLN A 38 19.03 3.91 -6.65
N ALA A 39 18.19 2.87 -6.79
CA ALA A 39 18.29 1.86 -7.82
C ALA A 39 17.72 2.26 -9.19
N LEU A 40 17.23 3.51 -9.36
CA LEU A 40 16.74 3.98 -10.66
C LEU A 40 17.88 3.94 -11.71
N PRO A 41 17.65 3.34 -12.88
CA PRO A 41 18.61 3.32 -13.98
C PRO A 41 18.77 4.71 -14.61
N ASP A 42 19.88 4.91 -15.34
CA ASP A 42 20.23 6.21 -15.93
C ASP A 42 19.23 6.68 -17.00
N ASP A 43 18.52 5.76 -17.66
CA ASP A 43 17.44 6.05 -18.62
C ASP A 43 16.07 6.26 -17.94
N GLY A 44 15.99 6.08 -16.62
CA GLY A 44 14.79 6.23 -15.80
C GLY A 44 14.49 7.68 -15.39
N PRO A 45 13.55 7.88 -14.44
CA PRO A 45 13.23 9.20 -13.89
C PRO A 45 14.29 9.68 -12.88
N VAL A 46 15.55 9.81 -13.31
CA VAL A 46 16.71 10.12 -12.46
C VAL A 46 16.59 11.45 -11.71
N PHE A 47 15.73 12.37 -12.18
CA PHE A 47 15.44 13.62 -11.48
C PHE A 47 14.85 13.38 -10.07
N LEU A 48 14.25 12.21 -9.80
CA LEU A 48 13.73 11.86 -8.47
C LEU A 48 14.87 11.70 -7.44
N LYS A 49 16.10 11.37 -7.87
CA LYS A 49 17.24 11.20 -6.95
C LYS A 49 17.55 12.48 -6.15
N GLN A 50 17.31 13.66 -6.73
CA GLN A 50 17.50 14.93 -6.01
C GLN A 50 16.42 15.19 -4.94
N TYR A 51 15.30 14.47 -5.00
CA TYR A 51 14.18 14.56 -4.05
C TYR A 51 14.05 13.32 -3.16
N ALA A 52 15.08 12.47 -3.10
CA ALA A 52 15.03 11.22 -2.32
C ALA A 52 14.64 11.46 -0.85
N GLN A 53 15.14 12.54 -0.23
CA GLN A 53 14.77 12.90 1.14
C GLN A 53 13.28 13.25 1.27
N VAL A 54 12.71 14.01 0.31
CA VAL A 54 11.28 14.35 0.32
C VAL A 54 10.42 13.08 0.21
N ILE A 55 10.84 12.14 -0.63
CA ILE A 55 10.13 10.88 -0.82
C ILE A 55 10.17 10.07 0.48
N ALA A 56 11.35 9.90 1.08
CA ALA A 56 11.55 9.15 2.32
C ALA A 56 10.85 9.80 3.53
N ASP A 57 10.93 11.12 3.69
CA ASP A 57 10.25 11.83 4.78
C ASP A 57 8.73 11.73 4.69
N GLY A 58 8.19 11.70 3.46
CA GLY A 58 6.77 11.60 3.21
C GLY A 58 6.22 10.17 3.24
N ALA A 59 7.07 9.15 3.45
CA ALA A 59 6.75 7.74 3.19
C ALA A 59 5.63 7.18 4.09
N THR A 60 5.27 7.88 5.17
CA THR A 60 4.14 7.55 6.07
C THR A 60 3.11 8.67 6.18
N LEU A 61 3.08 9.62 5.23
CA LEU A 61 2.02 10.62 5.20
C LEU A 61 0.62 10.00 5.16
N PRO A 62 0.35 8.95 4.35
CA PRO A 62 -0.96 8.31 4.32
C PRO A 62 -1.39 7.70 5.67
N ASP A 63 -0.46 7.18 6.46
CA ASP A 63 -0.77 6.74 7.83
C ASP A 63 -1.27 7.88 8.74
N GLY A 64 -0.74 9.10 8.55
CA GLY A 64 -1.19 10.27 9.30
C GLY A 64 -2.60 10.70 8.90
N TRP A 65 -3.04 10.38 7.69
CA TRP A 65 -4.33 10.80 7.13
C TRP A 65 -5.52 10.00 7.70
N ARG A 66 -5.25 8.81 8.24
CA ARG A 66 -6.24 7.94 8.89
C ARG A 66 -6.47 8.21 10.38
N SER A 67 -6.02 9.37 10.87
CA SER A 67 -6.28 9.88 12.21
C SER A 67 -7.77 10.15 12.45
N GLU A 68 -8.23 9.89 13.67
CA GLU A 68 -9.61 10.21 14.10
C GLU A 68 -9.90 11.72 14.10
N SER A 69 -8.86 12.55 14.07
CA SER A 69 -9.00 14.02 14.01
C SER A 69 -9.41 14.52 12.63
N GLU A 70 -9.22 13.71 11.59
CA GLU A 70 -9.52 14.01 10.19
C GLU A 70 -10.53 12.97 9.63
N PRO A 71 -11.77 12.90 10.15
CA PRO A 71 -12.66 11.74 9.95
C PRO A 71 -13.08 11.50 8.49
N PHE A 72 -13.21 12.55 7.68
CA PHE A 72 -13.50 12.39 6.25
C PHE A 72 -12.34 11.75 5.50
N LEU A 73 -11.12 12.16 5.85
CA LEU A 73 -9.91 11.64 5.26
C LEU A 73 -9.66 10.20 5.73
N LYS A 74 -9.90 9.92 7.02
CA LYS A 74 -9.88 8.57 7.56
C LYS A 74 -10.78 7.61 6.80
N ILE A 75 -12.04 7.97 6.53
CA ILE A 75 -12.98 7.11 5.81
C ILE A 75 -12.47 6.76 4.40
N GLU A 76 -11.83 7.72 3.73
CA GLU A 76 -11.29 7.54 2.38
C GLU A 76 -9.98 6.74 2.39
N GLU A 77 -9.09 7.04 3.33
CA GLU A 77 -7.73 6.52 3.34
C GLU A 77 -7.61 5.14 4.02
N ASP A 78 -8.34 4.89 5.12
CA ASP A 78 -8.23 3.64 5.89
C ASP A 78 -8.28 2.36 5.02
N PRO A 79 -9.19 2.24 4.03
CA PRO A 79 -9.24 1.07 3.16
C PRO A 79 -8.03 0.91 2.22
N ASN A 80 -7.29 1.99 1.92
CA ASN A 80 -6.19 1.98 0.95
C ASN A 80 -4.92 1.26 1.46
N HIS A 81 -4.87 0.88 2.74
CA HIS A 81 -3.70 0.27 3.40
C HIS A 81 -3.69 -1.26 3.39
N GLY A 82 -4.68 -1.93 2.79
CA GLY A 82 -4.71 -3.39 2.78
C GLY A 82 -5.45 -3.99 1.59
N TRP A 83 -5.32 -5.30 1.46
CA TRP A 83 -5.96 -6.11 0.43
C TRP A 83 -6.28 -7.52 0.95
N PHE A 84 -7.35 -7.63 1.72
CA PHE A 84 -7.70 -8.82 2.49
C PHE A 84 -8.50 -9.83 1.64
N ARG A 85 -7.81 -10.50 0.70
CA ARG A 85 -8.43 -11.33 -0.34
C ARG A 85 -9.34 -12.44 0.18
N GLU A 86 -9.04 -12.99 1.36
CA GLU A 86 -9.89 -14.01 1.99
C GLU A 86 -11.27 -13.45 2.38
N GLN A 87 -11.39 -12.16 2.69
CA GLN A 87 -12.65 -11.52 3.05
C GLN A 87 -13.64 -11.44 1.88
N PHE A 88 -13.14 -11.29 0.65
CA PHE A 88 -13.95 -11.18 -0.57
C PHE A 88 -13.71 -12.35 -1.55
N ALA A 89 -13.41 -13.54 -1.03
CA ALA A 89 -13.13 -14.73 -1.83
C ALA A 89 -14.25 -15.15 -2.81
N PHE A 90 -15.47 -14.62 -2.64
CA PHE A 90 -16.55 -14.79 -3.63
C PHE A 90 -16.22 -14.12 -4.99
N MET A 91 -15.33 -13.11 -4.98
CA MET A 91 -14.91 -12.34 -6.14
C MET A 91 -13.50 -12.74 -6.56
N GLN A 92 -13.41 -13.67 -7.52
CA GLN A 92 -12.12 -14.19 -7.99
C GLN A 92 -11.35 -13.19 -8.86
N HIS A 93 -12.07 -12.34 -9.60
CA HIS A 93 -11.52 -11.32 -10.49
C HIS A 93 -12.05 -9.95 -10.09
N PRO A 94 -11.26 -9.15 -9.34
CA PRO A 94 -11.65 -7.80 -8.98
C PRO A 94 -11.92 -6.95 -10.23
N PRO A 95 -13.00 -6.15 -10.26
CA PRO A 95 -13.30 -5.33 -11.42
C PRO A 95 -12.27 -4.21 -11.56
N ARG A 96 -12.02 -3.77 -12.80
CA ARG A 96 -11.16 -2.61 -13.13
C ARG A 96 -11.86 -1.27 -12.89
N SER A 97 -12.59 -1.18 -11.78
CA SER A 97 -13.29 0.00 -11.31
C SER A 97 -13.40 -0.12 -9.80
N ARG A 98 -12.79 0.82 -9.07
CA ARG A 98 -12.87 0.90 -7.59
C ARG A 98 -14.34 0.91 -7.14
N TYR A 99 -15.19 1.64 -7.86
CA TYR A 99 -16.61 1.72 -7.52
C TYR A 99 -17.37 0.43 -7.83
N ALA A 100 -17.06 -0.27 -8.92
CA ALA A 100 -17.67 -1.57 -9.19
C ALA A 100 -17.29 -2.60 -8.10
N PHE A 101 -16.05 -2.53 -7.59
CA PHE A 101 -15.61 -3.35 -6.47
C PHE A 101 -16.40 -3.05 -5.20
N VAL A 102 -16.55 -1.77 -4.86
CA VAL A 102 -17.36 -1.32 -3.70
C VAL A 102 -18.80 -1.82 -3.81
N LEU A 103 -19.42 -1.68 -4.98
CA LEU A 103 -20.78 -2.14 -5.22
C LEU A 103 -20.91 -3.65 -5.11
N ALA A 104 -19.96 -4.41 -5.64
CA ALA A 104 -19.98 -5.87 -5.53
C ALA A 104 -19.82 -6.36 -4.08
N LEU A 105 -19.02 -5.68 -3.25
CA LEU A 105 -18.98 -5.94 -1.80
C LEU A 105 -20.33 -5.63 -1.14
N TYR A 106 -20.96 -4.51 -1.50
CA TYR A 106 -22.26 -4.12 -0.96
C TYR A 106 -23.37 -5.12 -1.34
N ASP A 107 -23.40 -5.58 -2.57
CA ASP A 107 -24.36 -6.57 -3.03
C ASP A 107 -24.17 -7.91 -2.30
N GLU A 108 -22.92 -8.34 -2.12
CA GLU A 108 -22.62 -9.55 -1.35
C GLU A 108 -23.02 -9.40 0.13
N GLN A 109 -22.70 -8.26 0.75
CA GLN A 109 -23.12 -7.94 2.11
C GLN A 109 -24.63 -8.12 2.28
N ARG A 110 -25.42 -7.56 1.36
CA ARG A 110 -26.89 -7.67 1.40
C ARG A 110 -27.36 -9.10 1.21
N ARG A 111 -26.71 -9.85 0.33
CA ARG A 111 -27.05 -11.25 0.05
C ARG A 111 -26.86 -12.12 1.30
N ILE A 112 -25.78 -11.92 2.05
CA ILE A 112 -25.44 -12.74 3.22
C ILE A 112 -26.01 -12.22 4.55
N ALA A 113 -26.50 -10.98 4.60
CA ALA A 113 -26.97 -10.35 5.84
C ALA A 113 -28.00 -11.17 6.65
N GLY A 114 -28.87 -11.92 5.98
CA GLY A 114 -29.86 -12.77 6.64
C GLY A 114 -29.30 -14.11 7.13
N SER A 115 -28.32 -14.69 6.42
CA SER A 115 -27.78 -16.03 6.70
C SER A 115 -26.54 -16.00 7.59
N ASP A 116 -25.71 -14.97 7.46
CA ASP A 116 -24.46 -14.77 8.21
C ASP A 116 -24.26 -13.28 8.51
N PRO A 117 -24.94 -12.75 9.54
CA PRO A 117 -24.87 -11.34 9.89
C PRO A 117 -23.50 -10.90 10.39
N GLN A 118 -22.69 -11.81 10.94
CA GLN A 118 -21.35 -11.48 11.43
C GLN A 118 -20.38 -11.28 10.25
N LEU A 119 -20.43 -12.16 9.25
CA LEU A 119 -19.65 -11.98 8.03
C LEU A 119 -20.10 -10.73 7.26
N ALA A 120 -21.42 -10.47 7.19
CA ALA A 120 -21.97 -9.28 6.53
C ALA A 120 -21.41 -7.96 7.10
N GLN A 121 -21.21 -7.87 8.42
CA GLN A 121 -20.63 -6.68 9.06
C GLN A 121 -19.21 -6.36 8.58
N ARG A 122 -18.47 -7.36 8.09
CA ARG A 122 -17.11 -7.23 7.55
C ARG A 122 -17.05 -7.30 6.02
N MET A 123 -18.19 -7.43 5.34
CA MET A 123 -18.23 -7.42 3.88
C MET A 123 -18.31 -5.98 3.35
N ASN A 124 -17.21 -5.23 3.47
CA ASN A 124 -17.12 -3.83 3.02
C ASN A 124 -15.64 -3.42 2.85
N VAL A 125 -15.40 -2.25 2.28
CA VAL A 125 -14.04 -1.77 1.95
C VAL A 125 -13.09 -1.69 3.15
N ARG A 126 -13.58 -1.42 4.37
CA ARG A 126 -12.71 -1.36 5.56
C ARG A 126 -12.06 -2.70 5.86
N TRP A 127 -12.75 -3.80 5.56
CA TRP A 127 -12.33 -5.17 5.88
C TRP A 127 -11.96 -5.99 4.64
N ALA A 128 -12.18 -5.45 3.44
CA ALA A 128 -11.69 -6.02 2.18
C ALA A 128 -10.42 -5.31 1.69
N GLY A 129 -10.29 -4.00 1.96
CA GLY A 129 -9.21 -3.17 1.46
C GLY A 129 -9.38 -2.72 0.00
N THR A 130 -8.68 -1.65 -0.37
CA THR A 130 -8.69 -1.03 -1.71
C THR A 130 -7.29 -0.65 -2.20
N LEU A 131 -6.23 -1.14 -1.55
CA LEU A 131 -4.82 -0.88 -1.88
C LEU A 131 -4.50 -0.96 -3.39
N PRO A 132 -4.86 -2.03 -4.15
CA PRO A 132 -4.48 -2.10 -5.56
C PRO A 132 -5.07 -0.98 -6.42
N TYR A 133 -6.25 -0.47 -6.04
CA TYR A 133 -6.85 0.69 -6.70
C TYR A 133 -6.09 1.97 -6.37
N ALA A 134 -5.78 2.20 -5.08
CA ALA A 134 -5.02 3.37 -4.64
C ALA A 134 -3.62 3.42 -5.27
N ALA A 135 -2.92 2.29 -5.29
CA ALA A 135 -1.61 2.16 -5.94
C ALA A 135 -1.70 2.43 -7.45
N THR A 136 -2.68 1.86 -8.16
CA THR A 136 -2.82 2.06 -9.62
C THR A 136 -3.18 3.51 -9.96
N GLU A 137 -4.06 4.13 -9.20
CA GLU A 137 -4.40 5.55 -9.37
C GLU A 137 -3.21 6.46 -9.06
N GLY A 138 -2.44 6.15 -8.02
CA GLY A 138 -1.17 6.82 -7.69
C GLY A 138 -0.16 6.74 -8.83
N TYR A 139 0.03 5.53 -9.38
CA TYR A 139 0.85 5.32 -10.57
C TYR A 139 0.39 6.20 -11.75
N GLN A 140 -0.92 6.26 -12.03
CA GLN A 140 -1.45 7.08 -13.12
C GLN A 140 -1.26 8.59 -12.89
N ARG A 141 -1.34 9.07 -11.64
CA ARG A 141 -0.99 10.46 -11.30
C ARG A 141 0.47 10.75 -11.65
N ILE A 142 1.40 9.86 -11.30
CA ILE A 142 2.83 10.00 -11.62
C ILE A 142 3.05 10.04 -13.13
N VAL A 143 2.44 9.13 -13.89
CA VAL A 143 2.56 9.12 -15.36
C VAL A 143 2.08 10.46 -15.95
N ALA A 144 0.93 10.96 -15.50
CA ALA A 144 0.37 12.23 -15.96
C ALA A 144 1.29 13.42 -15.61
N THR A 145 1.85 13.46 -14.40
CA THR A 145 2.82 14.49 -13.99
C THR A 145 4.11 14.41 -14.81
N MET A 146 4.64 13.21 -15.07
CA MET A 146 5.83 13.02 -15.90
C MET A 146 5.60 13.44 -17.36
N ARG A 147 4.40 13.25 -17.92
CA ARG A 147 4.02 13.79 -19.25
C ARG A 147 4.10 15.32 -19.28
N GLN A 148 3.59 15.96 -18.23
CA GLN A 148 3.68 17.42 -18.10
C GLN A 148 5.13 17.88 -17.96
N LEU A 149 5.95 17.20 -17.16
CA LEU A 149 7.39 17.46 -17.04
C LEU A 149 8.10 17.41 -18.40
N ARG A 150 7.84 16.37 -19.20
CA ARG A 150 8.39 16.26 -20.57
C ARG A 150 7.99 17.43 -21.45
N THR A 151 6.71 17.83 -21.38
CA THR A 151 6.19 18.96 -22.14
C THR A 151 6.87 20.28 -21.78
N LEU A 152 7.07 20.56 -20.49
CA LEU A 152 7.75 21.77 -20.02
C LEU A 152 9.24 21.76 -20.39
N ARG A 153 9.93 20.61 -20.22
CA ARG A 153 11.33 20.44 -20.62
C ARG A 153 11.53 20.68 -22.12
N ALA A 154 10.65 20.17 -22.97
CA ALA A 154 10.70 20.39 -24.41
C ALA A 154 10.53 21.87 -24.81
N LYS A 155 9.87 22.67 -23.97
CA LYS A 155 9.71 24.12 -24.13
C LYS A 155 10.85 24.93 -23.48
N GLY A 156 11.84 24.28 -22.85
CA GLY A 156 12.90 24.94 -22.10
C GLY A 156 12.42 25.68 -20.85
N GLN A 157 11.29 25.27 -20.27
CA GLN A 157 10.71 25.90 -19.09
C GLN A 157 11.26 25.30 -17.79
N ASP A 158 11.29 26.08 -16.70
CA ASP A 158 11.68 25.59 -15.37
C ASP A 158 10.68 24.52 -14.91
N THR A 159 11.23 23.40 -14.42
CA THR A 159 10.45 22.24 -13.99
C THR A 159 10.61 21.90 -12.52
N ARG A 160 11.45 22.62 -11.76
CA ARG A 160 11.81 22.27 -10.37
C ARG A 160 10.61 22.07 -9.44
N GLU A 161 9.60 22.93 -9.52
CA GLU A 161 8.40 22.79 -8.68
C GLU A 161 7.51 21.62 -9.12
N LEU A 162 7.41 21.35 -10.43
CA LEU A 162 6.67 20.19 -10.91
C LEU A 162 7.40 18.88 -10.60
N GLU A 163 8.74 18.89 -10.59
CA GLU A 163 9.55 17.75 -10.16
C GLU A 163 9.37 17.47 -8.67
N ARG A 164 9.32 18.51 -7.82
CA ARG A 164 8.98 18.40 -6.39
C ARG A 164 7.57 17.84 -6.19
N ASN A 165 6.57 18.32 -6.94
CA ASN A 165 5.21 17.77 -6.89
C ASN A 165 5.17 16.31 -7.35
N CYS A 166 5.95 15.95 -8.38
CA CYS A 166 6.09 14.56 -8.79
C CYS A 166 6.69 13.70 -7.67
N ALA A 167 7.70 14.20 -6.95
CA ALA A 167 8.28 13.50 -5.81
C ALA A 167 7.27 13.30 -4.65
N PHE A 168 6.40 14.29 -4.40
CA PHE A 168 5.28 14.11 -3.45
C PHE A 168 4.31 13.00 -3.91
N TYR A 169 3.92 12.98 -5.20
CA TYR A 169 3.09 11.88 -5.72
C TYR A 169 3.79 10.53 -5.64
N VAL A 170 5.11 10.48 -5.83
CA VAL A 170 5.91 9.27 -5.63
C VAL A 170 5.84 8.83 -4.18
N SER A 171 6.03 9.73 -3.21
CA SER A 171 5.95 9.40 -1.78
C SER A 171 4.59 8.81 -1.39
N TRP A 172 3.49 9.43 -1.85
CA TRP A 172 2.14 8.93 -1.62
C TRP A 172 1.93 7.55 -2.27
N PHE A 173 2.26 7.39 -3.54
CA PHE A 173 2.13 6.11 -4.24
C PHE A 173 3.01 5.02 -3.61
N ALA A 174 4.24 5.36 -3.22
CA ALA A 174 5.24 4.44 -2.69
C ALA A 174 4.80 3.83 -1.36
N HIS A 175 4.07 4.59 -0.54
CA HIS A 175 3.46 4.09 0.68
C HIS A 175 2.64 2.82 0.42
N TYR A 176 1.74 2.81 -0.57
CA TYR A 176 0.91 1.63 -0.89
C TYR A 176 1.71 0.43 -1.39
N ILE A 177 2.82 0.67 -2.10
CA ILE A 177 3.73 -0.42 -2.50
C ILE A 177 4.49 -0.97 -1.28
N GLY A 178 4.84 -0.11 -0.32
CA GLY A 178 5.39 -0.51 0.97
C GLY A 178 4.41 -1.34 1.78
N ASP A 179 3.15 -0.91 1.90
CA ASP A 179 2.09 -1.67 2.56
C ASP A 179 1.88 -3.03 1.91
N GLY A 180 1.79 -3.10 0.58
CA GLY A 180 1.69 -4.38 -0.15
C GLY A 180 2.94 -5.27 -0.04
N ALA A 181 4.06 -4.75 0.49
CA ALA A 181 5.21 -5.58 0.84
C ALA A 181 5.04 -6.26 2.21
N GLN A 182 4.12 -5.80 3.07
CA GLN A 182 3.76 -6.46 4.34
C GLN A 182 2.85 -7.65 4.02
N PRO A 183 3.28 -8.90 4.28
CA PRO A 183 2.39 -10.05 4.07
C PRO A 183 1.04 -9.91 4.81
N GLN A 184 1.05 -9.34 6.01
CA GLN A 184 -0.12 -9.19 6.86
C GLN A 184 -1.08 -8.10 6.36
N HIS A 185 -0.64 -7.11 5.58
CA HIS A 185 -1.55 -6.12 4.95
C HIS A 185 -2.42 -6.76 3.83
N ASP A 186 -2.01 -7.94 3.34
CA ASP A 186 -2.68 -8.65 2.24
C ASP A 186 -3.51 -9.85 2.71
N SER A 187 -3.86 -9.90 4.00
CA SER A 187 -4.61 -11.02 4.57
C SER A 187 -5.50 -10.62 5.74
N ILE A 188 -6.61 -11.35 5.92
CA ILE A 188 -7.43 -11.23 7.14
C ILE A 188 -6.63 -11.53 8.42
N HIS A 189 -5.47 -12.18 8.33
CA HIS A 189 -4.60 -12.44 9.49
C HIS A 189 -3.69 -11.24 9.83
N HIS A 190 -4.16 -10.02 9.61
CA HIS A 190 -3.35 -8.82 9.84
C HIS A 190 -3.03 -8.60 11.33
N ASP A 191 -4.05 -8.65 12.20
CA ASP A 191 -3.97 -8.42 13.66
C ASP A 191 -4.10 -9.72 14.47
N GLY A 192 -3.42 -10.78 14.04
CA GLY A 192 -3.53 -12.11 14.65
C GLY A 192 -4.25 -13.11 13.76
N TRP A 193 -3.96 -14.38 14.02
CA TRP A 193 -4.56 -15.48 13.26
C TRP A 193 -6.07 -15.53 13.49
N GLN A 194 -6.84 -15.60 12.41
CA GLN A 194 -8.31 -15.65 12.42
C GLN A 194 -8.80 -17.01 11.94
N GLY A 195 -9.91 -17.51 12.52
CA GLY A 195 -10.48 -18.81 12.13
C GLY A 195 -9.70 -20.02 12.70
N PRO A 196 -9.82 -21.21 12.07
CA PRO A 196 -9.16 -22.42 12.55
C PRO A 196 -7.65 -22.26 12.71
N ASN A 197 -7.13 -22.59 13.89
CA ASN A 197 -5.71 -22.38 14.23
C ASN A 197 -5.04 -23.69 14.70
N PRO A 198 -4.94 -24.71 13.84
CA PRO A 198 -4.39 -26.03 14.22
C PRO A 198 -2.91 -25.98 14.59
N HIS A 199 -2.18 -24.96 14.10
CA HIS A 199 -0.77 -24.76 14.36
C HIS A 199 -0.51 -23.87 15.58
N GLY A 200 -1.56 -23.33 16.24
CA GLY A 200 -1.44 -22.50 17.43
C GLY A 200 -0.56 -21.26 17.22
N TYR A 201 -0.81 -20.52 16.13
CA TYR A 201 -0.23 -19.21 15.85
C TYR A 201 -0.83 -18.13 16.76
N SER A 202 -0.12 -17.02 16.95
CA SER A 202 -0.60 -15.92 17.79
C SER A 202 -1.92 -15.34 17.29
N THR A 203 -2.84 -15.07 18.22
CA THR A 203 -4.06 -14.28 17.99
C THR A 203 -3.99 -12.93 18.69
N ASP A 204 -2.83 -12.54 19.21
CA ASP A 204 -2.60 -11.22 19.79
C ASP A 204 -2.45 -10.18 18.66
N PRO A 205 -3.28 -9.11 18.63
CA PRO A 205 -3.17 -8.03 17.66
C PRO A 205 -1.77 -7.42 17.54
N LYS A 206 -0.96 -7.48 18.60
CA LYS A 206 0.41 -6.95 18.59
C LYS A 206 1.36 -7.68 17.64
N VAL A 207 0.99 -8.85 17.14
CA VAL A 207 1.80 -9.61 16.17
C VAL A 207 2.13 -8.77 14.92
N HIS A 208 1.22 -7.88 14.52
CA HIS A 208 1.36 -6.98 13.38
C HIS A 208 2.56 -6.04 13.57
N GLY A 209 2.48 -5.19 14.61
CA GLY A 209 3.54 -4.25 14.95
C GLY A 209 4.88 -4.90 15.32
N LYS A 210 4.86 -6.15 15.81
CA LYS A 210 6.07 -6.92 16.13
C LYS A 210 6.95 -7.16 14.89
N PHE A 211 6.34 -7.48 13.75
CA PHE A 211 7.06 -7.75 12.51
C PHE A 211 7.48 -6.47 11.79
N GLU A 212 6.54 -5.55 11.58
CA GLU A 212 6.70 -4.43 10.65
C GLU A 212 7.38 -3.19 11.27
N SER A 213 7.33 -3.07 12.61
CA SER A 213 7.80 -1.89 13.34
C SER A 213 8.88 -2.28 14.34
N ASP A 214 8.55 -3.05 15.38
CA ASP A 214 9.47 -3.36 16.47
C ASP A 214 10.74 -4.06 15.97
N TYR A 215 10.58 -5.09 15.14
CA TYR A 215 11.71 -5.84 14.63
C TYR A 215 12.51 -5.07 13.59
N VAL A 216 11.84 -4.30 12.72
CA VAL A 216 12.50 -3.41 11.73
C VAL A 216 13.38 -2.37 12.43
N GLU A 217 12.88 -1.77 13.51
CA GLU A 217 13.63 -0.84 14.35
C GLU A 217 14.82 -1.53 15.03
N LYS A 218 14.61 -2.71 15.62
CA LYS A 218 15.67 -3.50 16.28
C LYS A 218 16.83 -3.85 15.36
N ILE A 219 16.57 -4.18 14.10
CA ILE A 219 17.62 -4.47 13.11
C ILE A 219 18.20 -3.22 12.45
N ALA A 220 17.67 -2.04 12.78
CA ALA A 220 18.05 -0.75 12.20
C ALA A 220 18.08 -0.81 10.66
N LEU A 221 16.98 -1.28 10.05
CA LEU A 221 16.89 -1.47 8.60
C LEU A 221 17.34 -0.22 7.82
N THR A 222 18.23 -0.41 6.86
CA THR A 222 18.73 0.64 5.97
C THR A 222 18.38 0.37 4.50
N PRO A 223 18.38 1.40 3.63
CA PRO A 223 18.25 1.19 2.19
C PRO A 223 19.32 0.25 1.62
N GLN A 224 20.54 0.27 2.16
CA GLN A 224 21.65 -0.56 1.67
C GLN A 224 21.42 -2.05 1.91
N ASP A 225 20.70 -2.41 2.97
CA ASP A 225 20.31 -3.80 3.23
C ASP A 225 19.39 -4.35 2.14
N LEU A 226 18.57 -3.47 1.54
CA LEU A 226 17.61 -3.82 0.49
C LEU A 226 18.25 -3.82 -0.90
N LEU A 227 19.10 -2.84 -1.21
CA LEU A 227 19.72 -2.68 -2.54
C LEU A 227 20.40 -3.97 -3.05
N SER A 228 21.07 -4.70 -2.16
CA SER A 228 21.76 -5.96 -2.51
C SER A 228 20.82 -7.15 -2.76
N ARG A 229 19.54 -7.00 -2.45
CA ARG A 229 18.52 -8.06 -2.47
C ARG A 229 17.38 -7.79 -3.43
N MET A 230 17.30 -6.57 -3.97
CA MET A 230 16.34 -6.22 -5.00
C MET A 230 16.55 -7.12 -6.22
N PRO A 231 15.49 -7.77 -6.72
CA PRO A 231 15.51 -8.39 -8.03
C PRO A 231 15.95 -7.42 -9.14
N ALA A 232 16.36 -7.98 -10.28
CA ALA A 232 16.61 -7.20 -11.49
C ALA A 232 15.34 -6.44 -11.93
N LEU A 233 15.51 -5.35 -12.69
CA LEU A 233 14.40 -4.55 -13.24
C LEU A 233 13.41 -5.46 -13.98
N ALA A 234 12.15 -5.46 -13.54
CA ALA A 234 11.05 -6.23 -14.10
C ALA A 234 9.82 -5.33 -14.32
N HIS A 235 8.65 -5.93 -14.55
CA HIS A 235 7.34 -5.25 -14.65
C HIS A 235 7.24 -4.17 -15.74
N GLN A 236 8.11 -4.17 -16.76
CA GLN A 236 8.07 -3.19 -17.85
C GLN A 236 7.00 -3.52 -18.91
N ASP A 237 6.53 -4.78 -18.96
CA ASP A 237 5.53 -5.26 -19.91
C ASP A 237 4.28 -5.81 -19.20
N GLY A 238 3.12 -5.81 -19.87
CA GLY A 238 1.85 -6.31 -19.32
C GLY A 238 1.01 -5.21 -18.67
N ASP A 239 0.05 -5.56 -17.82
CA ASP A 239 -0.87 -4.58 -17.20
C ASP A 239 -0.45 -4.22 -15.77
N VAL A 240 -0.44 -2.92 -15.42
CA VAL A 240 0.00 -2.45 -14.08
C VAL A 240 -0.93 -2.91 -12.96
N PHE A 241 -2.24 -2.91 -13.18
CA PHE A 241 -3.19 -3.36 -12.15
C PHE A 241 -3.00 -4.86 -11.88
N GLU A 242 -2.84 -5.67 -12.92
CA GLU A 242 -2.54 -7.10 -12.77
C GLU A 242 -1.16 -7.34 -12.12
N GLN A 243 -0.15 -6.53 -12.43
CA GLN A 243 1.17 -6.62 -11.77
C GLN A 243 1.07 -6.31 -10.27
N ILE A 244 0.29 -5.29 -9.89
CA ILE A 244 0.05 -4.96 -8.48
C ILE A 244 -0.70 -6.09 -7.79
N LEU A 245 -1.77 -6.63 -8.38
CA LEU A 245 -2.47 -7.78 -7.82
C LEU A 245 -1.54 -9.00 -7.64
N GLY A 246 -0.70 -9.30 -8.62
CA GLY A 246 0.29 -10.38 -8.53
C GLY A 246 1.36 -10.14 -7.45
N PHE A 247 1.75 -8.89 -7.22
CA PHE A 247 2.65 -8.51 -6.13
C PHE A 247 2.02 -8.76 -4.75
N LEU A 248 0.75 -8.37 -4.56
CA LEU A 248 0.01 -8.61 -3.31
C LEU A 248 -0.20 -10.13 -3.07
N ASP A 249 -0.48 -10.91 -4.13
CA ASP A 249 -0.62 -12.36 -4.01
C ASP A 249 0.67 -13.04 -3.50
N ILE A 250 1.84 -12.52 -3.89
CA ILE A 250 3.13 -12.97 -3.36
C ILE A 250 3.24 -12.66 -1.84
N GLY A 251 2.73 -11.50 -1.42
CA GLY A 251 2.61 -11.08 -0.01
C GLY A 251 1.73 -12.04 0.80
N THR A 252 0.48 -12.22 0.38
CA THR A 252 -0.48 -13.17 1.01
C THR A 252 0.13 -14.58 1.15
N GLY A 253 0.85 -15.06 0.13
CA GLY A 253 1.52 -16.36 0.15
C GLY A 253 2.60 -16.54 1.22
N ARG A 254 3.02 -15.46 1.92
CA ARG A 254 4.04 -15.47 2.97
C ARG A 254 3.49 -15.31 4.39
N VAL A 255 2.20 -15.02 4.54
CA VAL A 255 1.56 -14.76 5.83
C VAL A 255 1.84 -15.87 6.84
N GLU A 256 1.58 -17.12 6.46
CA GLU A 256 1.80 -18.25 7.37
C GLU A 256 3.29 -18.39 7.75
N GLN A 257 4.21 -18.07 6.83
CA GLN A 257 5.63 -18.09 7.12
C GLN A 257 6.02 -17.01 8.15
N VAL A 258 5.43 -15.82 8.08
CA VAL A 258 5.60 -14.77 9.11
C VAL A 258 5.13 -15.28 10.47
N TYR A 259 3.95 -15.92 10.55
CA TYR A 259 3.45 -16.51 11.80
C TYR A 259 4.31 -17.65 12.33
N ARG A 260 4.88 -18.49 11.47
CA ARG A 260 5.86 -19.53 11.88
C ARG A 260 7.12 -18.91 12.49
N LEU A 261 7.62 -17.84 11.88
CA LEU A 261 8.79 -17.10 12.38
C LEU A 261 8.48 -16.42 13.70
N GLU A 262 7.32 -15.79 13.83
CA GLU A 262 6.91 -15.15 15.07
C GLU A 262 6.80 -16.15 16.22
N LYS A 263 6.12 -17.27 15.98
CA LYS A 263 6.00 -18.35 16.96
C LYS A 263 7.35 -18.93 17.40
N ALA A 264 8.34 -18.91 16.51
CA ALA A 264 9.70 -19.34 16.82
C ALA A 264 10.54 -18.26 17.54
N GLY A 265 9.95 -17.09 17.85
CA GLY A 265 10.64 -15.96 18.48
C GLY A 265 11.59 -15.20 17.55
N ALA A 266 11.47 -15.38 16.23
CA ALA A 266 12.41 -14.82 15.27
C ALA A 266 12.43 -13.28 15.22
N PHE A 267 11.39 -12.62 15.77
CA PHE A 267 11.25 -11.17 15.84
C PHE A 267 11.53 -10.58 17.25
N ASP A 268 11.86 -11.44 18.22
CA ASP A 268 12.14 -11.00 19.59
C ASP A 268 13.54 -10.39 19.72
N ASP A 269 14.51 -10.92 18.98
CA ASP A 269 15.93 -10.53 19.02
C ASP A 269 16.46 -10.15 17.64
N ALA A 270 17.07 -8.96 17.55
CA ALA A 270 17.74 -8.44 16.36
C ALA A 270 18.81 -9.40 15.79
N SER A 271 19.38 -10.29 16.61
CA SER A 271 20.41 -11.26 16.20
C SER A 271 19.86 -12.37 15.28
N SER A 272 18.54 -12.62 15.31
CA SER A 272 17.86 -13.62 14.49
C SER A 272 18.10 -13.41 13.00
N SER A 273 18.80 -14.33 12.35
CA SER A 273 19.03 -14.28 10.90
C SER A 273 17.75 -14.57 10.10
N ALA A 274 16.83 -15.37 10.66
CA ALA A 274 15.60 -15.78 9.99
C ALA A 274 14.59 -14.63 9.91
N GLY A 275 14.40 -13.89 11.00
CA GLY A 275 13.55 -12.69 11.00
C GLY A 275 14.08 -11.64 10.01
N ARG A 276 15.39 -11.38 10.06
CA ARG A 276 16.06 -10.41 9.20
C ARG A 276 15.93 -10.80 7.73
N ALA A 277 16.10 -12.08 7.41
CA ALA A 277 15.92 -12.59 6.06
C ALA A 277 14.49 -12.39 5.53
N MET A 278 13.46 -12.53 6.39
CA MET A 278 12.07 -12.26 5.99
C MET A 278 11.85 -10.78 5.70
N VAL A 279 12.23 -9.87 6.63
CA VAL A 279 12.09 -8.42 6.42
C VAL A 279 12.82 -7.97 5.16
N TYR A 280 14.08 -8.40 5.00
CA TYR A 280 14.86 -8.03 3.83
C TYR A 280 14.29 -8.56 2.51
N ARG A 281 13.65 -9.72 2.54
CA ARG A 281 12.99 -10.28 1.37
C ARG A 281 11.74 -9.47 1.02
N THR A 282 10.86 -9.23 1.98
CA THR A 282 9.61 -8.53 1.75
C THR A 282 9.84 -7.06 1.37
N ALA A 283 10.63 -6.33 2.15
CA ALA A 283 10.98 -4.94 1.85
C ALA A 283 11.84 -4.80 0.57
N GLY A 284 12.69 -5.79 0.28
CA GLY A 284 13.46 -5.82 -0.97
C GLY A 284 12.58 -5.99 -2.21
N ASP A 285 11.55 -6.85 -2.13
CA ASP A 285 10.55 -7.00 -3.17
C ASP A 285 9.72 -5.72 -3.35
N GLY A 286 9.33 -5.06 -2.25
CA GLY A 286 8.63 -3.76 -2.27
C GLY A 286 9.48 -2.66 -2.93
N ALA A 287 10.75 -2.54 -2.57
CA ALA A 287 11.67 -1.58 -3.19
C ALA A 287 11.85 -1.85 -4.69
N ALA A 288 11.93 -3.12 -5.09
CA ALA A 288 12.04 -3.50 -6.49
C ALA A 288 10.75 -3.19 -7.28
N MET A 289 9.59 -3.51 -6.72
CA MET A 289 8.29 -3.19 -7.33
C MET A 289 8.13 -1.66 -7.50
N LEU A 290 8.48 -0.88 -6.48
CA LEU A 290 8.45 0.59 -6.56
C LEU A 290 9.40 1.11 -7.65
N ARG A 291 10.66 0.66 -7.67
CA ARG A 291 11.62 1.03 -8.73
C ARG A 291 11.05 0.71 -10.11
N ASP A 292 10.56 -0.50 -10.29
CA ASP A 292 10.08 -1.01 -11.57
C ASP A 292 8.90 -0.17 -12.09
N LEU A 293 7.94 0.15 -11.21
CA LEU A 293 6.79 0.98 -11.55
C LEU A 293 7.17 2.45 -11.80
N LEU A 294 8.18 3.00 -11.12
CA LEU A 294 8.71 4.34 -11.42
C LEU A 294 9.39 4.40 -12.79
N VAL A 295 10.21 3.39 -13.14
CA VAL A 295 10.85 3.28 -14.46
C VAL A 295 9.79 3.11 -15.54
N ARG A 296 8.80 2.25 -15.29
CA ARG A 296 7.68 2.04 -16.20
C ARG A 296 6.87 3.32 -16.39
N ALA A 297 6.53 4.04 -15.32
CA ALA A 297 5.79 5.29 -15.39
C ALA A 297 6.54 6.34 -16.25
N TRP A 298 7.86 6.40 -16.08
CA TRP A 298 8.71 7.25 -16.90
C TRP A 298 8.64 6.87 -18.38
N ARG A 299 8.76 5.59 -18.73
CA ARG A 299 8.65 5.11 -20.12
C ARG A 299 7.25 5.37 -20.71
N GLU A 300 6.20 5.03 -19.96
CA GLU A 300 4.81 5.25 -20.37
C GLU A 300 4.50 6.74 -20.58
N SER A 301 5.10 7.62 -19.78
CA SER A 301 4.91 9.07 -19.94
C SER A 301 5.47 9.64 -21.25
N ALA A 302 6.29 8.87 -21.99
CA ALA A 302 6.76 9.26 -23.32
C ALA A 302 5.75 8.91 -24.44
N LEU A 303 4.79 8.02 -24.16
CA LEU A 303 3.75 7.64 -25.11
C LEU A 303 2.73 8.77 -25.30
N ARG A 304 2.10 8.80 -26.47
CA ARG A 304 0.92 9.67 -26.69
C ARG A 304 -0.21 9.19 -25.79
N PRO A 305 -0.89 10.08 -25.04
CA PRO A 305 -2.06 9.68 -24.26
C PRO A 305 -3.10 9.01 -25.16
N GLY A 306 -3.58 7.84 -24.75
CA GLY A 306 -4.69 7.18 -25.43
C GLY A 306 -5.98 7.99 -25.30
N THR A 307 -6.87 7.87 -26.28
CA THR A 307 -8.22 8.43 -26.23
C THR A 307 -9.24 7.30 -26.25
N SER A 308 -10.17 7.27 -25.30
CA SER A 308 -11.34 6.40 -25.38
C SER A 308 -12.33 6.99 -26.39
N THR A 309 -12.81 6.20 -27.35
CA THR A 309 -13.87 6.62 -28.29
C THR A 309 -14.93 5.53 -28.41
N PRO A 310 -16.17 5.78 -27.93
CA PRO A 310 -16.61 7.00 -27.25
C PRO A 310 -15.89 7.22 -25.89
N PRO A 311 -15.99 8.41 -25.26
CA PRO A 311 -15.44 8.63 -23.93
C PRO A 311 -15.95 7.59 -22.92
N SER A 312 -15.14 7.27 -21.89
CA SER A 312 -15.52 6.24 -20.91
C SER A 312 -16.78 6.58 -20.11
N MET A 313 -17.13 7.86 -19.96
CA MET A 313 -18.34 8.32 -19.28
C MET A 313 -19.55 8.45 -20.23
N ASP A 314 -19.40 8.12 -21.51
CA ASP A 314 -20.50 8.16 -22.47
C ASP A 314 -21.45 6.97 -22.23
N PRO A 315 -22.76 7.18 -21.99
CA PRO A 315 -23.73 6.10 -21.89
C PRO A 315 -23.82 5.19 -23.12
N GLY A 316 -23.36 5.66 -24.29
CA GLY A 316 -23.23 4.88 -25.52
C GLY A 316 -21.94 4.04 -25.61
N HIS A 317 -21.05 4.09 -24.61
CA HIS A 317 -19.84 3.27 -24.59
C HIS A 317 -20.19 1.77 -24.51
N PRO A 318 -19.59 0.89 -25.33
CA PRO A 318 -19.95 -0.53 -25.35
C PRO A 318 -19.80 -1.26 -24.00
N GLN A 319 -18.92 -0.75 -23.14
CA GLN A 319 -18.67 -1.25 -21.79
C GLN A 319 -19.18 -0.31 -20.69
N TYR A 320 -20.08 0.63 -21.01
CA TYR A 320 -20.63 1.55 -20.01
C TYR A 320 -21.33 0.78 -18.90
N ASP A 321 -20.90 0.98 -17.66
CA ASP A 321 -21.59 0.47 -16.48
C ASP A 321 -22.46 1.59 -15.89
N PRO A 322 -23.80 1.49 -15.96
CA PRO A 322 -24.69 2.50 -15.40
C PRO A 322 -24.63 2.59 -13.88
N ALA A 323 -24.16 1.57 -13.17
CA ALA A 323 -24.04 1.58 -11.72
C ALA A 323 -22.83 2.42 -11.27
N THR A 324 -21.75 2.44 -12.05
CA THR A 324 -20.57 3.26 -11.77
C THR A 324 -20.49 4.55 -12.60
N GLY A 325 -21.35 4.71 -13.61
CA GLY A 325 -21.38 5.88 -14.49
C GLY A 325 -20.20 5.99 -15.46
N SER A 326 -19.47 4.89 -15.66
CA SER A 326 -18.29 4.87 -16.53
C SER A 326 -17.95 3.45 -16.95
N ALA A 327 -17.32 3.31 -18.12
CA ALA A 327 -16.66 2.09 -18.53
C ALA A 327 -15.46 1.77 -17.61
N PRO A 328 -15.15 0.47 -17.37
CA PRO A 328 -14.00 0.09 -16.57
C PRO A 328 -12.69 0.60 -17.19
N ALA A 329 -11.67 0.81 -16.35
CA ALA A 329 -10.35 1.24 -16.82
C ALA A 329 -9.77 0.22 -17.80
N SER A 330 -9.27 0.72 -18.94
CA SER A 330 -8.57 -0.11 -19.92
C SER A 330 -7.30 -0.74 -19.34
N THR A 331 -6.72 -1.70 -20.06
CA THR A 331 -5.39 -2.20 -19.73
C THR A 331 -4.32 -1.12 -19.96
N SER A 332 -3.19 -1.25 -19.26
CA SER A 332 -2.02 -0.41 -19.47
C SER A 332 -1.53 -0.52 -20.92
N PRO A 333 -0.97 0.57 -21.49
CA PRO A 333 -0.40 0.52 -22.83
C PRO A 333 0.84 -0.38 -22.86
N THR A 334 1.13 -0.94 -24.05
CA THR A 334 2.43 -1.54 -24.35
C THR A 334 3.49 -0.45 -24.46
N LEU A 335 4.66 -0.66 -23.85
CA LEU A 335 5.81 0.25 -23.92
C LEU A 335 6.61 0.10 -25.23
#